data_AF-A0A5N8ZFU6-F1
#
_entry.id   AF-A0A5N8ZFU6-F1
#
_cell.length_a   1.000
_cell.length_b   1.000
_cell.length_c   1.000
_cell.angle_alpha   90.00
_cell.angle_beta   90.00
_cell.angle_gamma   90.00
#
_symmetry.space_group_name_H-M   'P 1'
#
loop_
_entity.id
_entity.type
_entity.pdbx_description
1 polymer ?
#
loop_
_entity_poly.entity_id
_entity_poly.type
_entity_poly.pdbx_seq_one_letter_code
_entity_poly.pdbx_strand_id
1 'polypeptide(L)'
;VGFVVLSHVMAHVEHLDRMMCEVSRILIPGGRIFILQSNRYGWWKFWGYYLRRNDRVVHWRTIDAWGMRRWLADAGLSVEKMYAPYHFYLHSKLSKVCYKLDRFLEGRVPKAVATQWVVRGKKPAVGEPLPQKGRTLTPPETLGLIFVATIQALGLKALELGLRFLKGGRSVSEQT
;
A
#
# COMPACT_ATOMS: atom_id res chain seq x y z
N VAL A 1 -20.88 18.73 -2.17
CA VAL A 1 -20.14 17.45 -2.28
C VAL A 1 -19.41 17.21 -0.98
N GLY A 2 -19.76 16.17 -0.22
CA GLY A 2 -19.08 15.83 1.03
C GLY A 2 -17.92 14.86 0.79
N PHE A 3 -16.78 15.09 1.44
CA PHE A 3 -15.64 14.17 1.38
C PHE A 3 -14.97 13.97 2.74
N VAL A 4 -14.32 12.82 2.90
CA VAL A 4 -13.46 12.49 4.05
C VAL A 4 -12.09 12.09 3.51
N VAL A 5 -11.03 12.52 4.21
CA VAL A 5 -9.65 12.16 3.89
C VAL A 5 -9.05 11.38 5.05
N LEU A 6 -8.53 10.19 4.77
CA LEU A 6 -7.76 9.38 5.71
C LEU A 6 -6.32 9.29 5.20
N SER A 7 -5.41 10.02 5.84
CA SER A 7 -4.00 10.07 5.44
C SER A 7 -3.12 9.35 6.45
N HIS A 8 -2.58 8.20 6.05
CA HIS A 8 -1.69 7.32 6.81
C HIS A 8 -2.24 6.80 8.15
N VAL A 9 -3.44 7.21 8.58
CA VAL A 9 -4.00 6.94 9.90
C VAL A 9 -4.48 5.52 10.09
N MET A 10 -4.95 4.83 9.04
CA MET A 10 -5.61 3.54 9.17
C MET A 10 -4.73 2.44 9.79
N ALA A 11 -3.41 2.55 9.63
CA ALA A 11 -2.46 1.61 10.23
C ALA A 11 -2.19 1.87 11.72
N HIS A 12 -2.59 3.04 12.24
CA HIS A 12 -2.36 3.48 13.63
C HIS A 12 -3.62 3.41 14.50
N VAL A 13 -4.77 3.02 13.94
CA VAL A 13 -6.01 2.86 14.71
C VAL A 13 -6.16 1.42 15.16
N GLU A 14 -6.45 1.22 16.44
CA GLU A 14 -6.71 -0.08 17.05
C GLU A 14 -8.05 -0.68 16.60
N HIS A 15 -9.13 0.11 16.65
CA HIS A 15 -10.47 -0.29 16.22
C HIS A 15 -10.83 0.33 14.86
N LEU A 16 -10.12 -0.10 13.81
CA LEU A 16 -10.30 0.42 12.44
C LEU A 16 -11.72 0.23 11.93
N ASP A 17 -12.34 -0.90 12.25
CA ASP A 17 -13.73 -1.22 11.93
C ASP A 17 -14.69 -0.14 12.46
N ARG A 18 -14.57 0.24 13.74
CA ARG A 18 -15.39 1.30 14.34
C ARG A 18 -15.14 2.65 13.67
N MET A 19 -13.88 2.99 13.41
CA MET A 19 -13.53 4.23 12.70
C MET A 19 -14.17 4.26 11.30
N MET A 20 -14.09 3.15 10.56
CA MET A 20 -14.67 3.06 9.21
C MET A 20 -16.20 3.14 9.23
N CYS A 21 -16.87 2.57 10.24
CA CYS A 21 -18.30 2.75 10.47
C CYS A 21 -18.65 4.22 10.71
N GLU A 22 -17.90 4.93 11.55
CA GLU A 22 -18.11 6.36 11.80
C GLU A 22 -17.87 7.20 10.54
N VAL A 23 -16.82 6.89 9.77
CA VAL A 23 -16.57 7.53 8.48
C VAL A 23 -17.75 7.34 7.53
N SER A 24 -18.30 6.12 7.47
CA SER A 24 -19.48 5.84 6.65
C SER A 24 -20.71 6.60 7.15
N ARG A 25 -20.92 6.71 8.47
CA ARG A 25 -22.03 7.43 9.09
C ARG A 25 -22.01 8.93 8.73
N ILE A 26 -20.85 9.58 8.82
CA ILE A 26 -20.71 11.02 8.53
C ILE A 26 -20.72 11.34 7.03
N LEU A 27 -20.38 10.36 6.17
CA LEU A 27 -20.43 10.58 4.73
C LEU A 27 -21.89 10.69 4.27
N ILE A 28 -22.22 11.76 3.55
CA ILE A 28 -23.52 11.87 2.88
C ILE A 28 -23.62 10.84 1.74
N PRO A 29 -24.82 10.36 1.36
CA PRO A 29 -25.01 9.55 0.16
C PRO A 29 -24.40 10.21 -1.08
N GLY A 30 -23.68 9.44 -1.90
CA GLY A 30 -22.91 9.95 -3.03
C GLY A 30 -21.60 10.67 -2.67
N GLY A 31 -21.31 10.86 -1.37
CA GLY A 31 -20.06 11.40 -0.87
C GLY A 31 -18.87 10.48 -1.15
N ARG A 32 -17.65 11.03 -1.03
CA ARG A 32 -16.42 10.30 -1.37
C ARG A 32 -15.43 10.24 -0.21
N ILE A 33 -14.68 9.15 -0.16
CA ILE A 33 -13.56 8.99 0.75
C ILE A 33 -12.26 8.91 -0.05
N PHE A 34 -11.24 9.61 0.42
CA PHE A 34 -9.88 9.53 -0.11
C PHE A 34 -8.97 8.95 0.95
N ILE A 35 -8.36 7.81 0.65
CA ILE A 35 -7.46 7.12 1.57
C ILE A 35 -6.06 7.14 0.98
N LEU A 36 -5.14 7.82 1.65
CA LEU A 36 -3.71 7.74 1.38
C LEU A 36 -3.09 6.74 2.37
N GLN A 37 -2.60 5.61 1.89
CA GLN A 37 -2.05 4.58 2.78
C GLN A 37 -0.86 3.86 2.15
N SER A 38 0.10 3.47 2.99
CA SER A 38 1.21 2.62 2.58
C SER A 38 0.74 1.18 2.41
N ASN A 39 1.17 0.54 1.32
CA ASN A 39 0.90 -0.86 1.03
C ASN A 39 1.84 -1.76 1.81
N ARG A 40 1.31 -2.86 2.35
CA ARG A 40 2.07 -3.99 2.90
C ARG A 40 3.12 -4.53 1.92
N TYR A 41 2.73 -4.69 0.65
CA TYR A 41 3.59 -5.21 -0.42
C TYR A 41 4.39 -4.11 -1.12
N GLY A 42 4.37 -2.90 -0.58
CA GLY A 42 5.23 -1.82 -1.04
C GLY A 42 6.69 -2.17 -0.85
N TRP A 43 7.53 -1.87 -1.86
CA TRP A 43 8.95 -2.20 -1.87
C TRP A 43 9.58 -1.99 -0.49
N TRP A 44 9.54 -0.77 0.06
CA TRP A 44 10.24 -0.48 1.32
C TRP A 44 9.62 -1.10 2.57
N LYS A 45 8.28 -1.16 2.68
CA LYS A 45 7.63 -1.75 3.86
C LYS A 45 7.84 -3.26 3.94
N PHE A 46 7.79 -3.97 2.80
CA PHE A 46 8.13 -5.39 2.75
C PHE A 46 9.54 -5.63 3.35
N TRP A 47 10.52 -4.79 3.00
CA TRP A 47 11.88 -4.88 3.55
C TRP A 47 11.99 -4.45 5.01
N GLY A 48 11.29 -3.40 5.44
CA GLY A 48 11.23 -2.97 6.85
C GLY A 48 10.77 -4.09 7.77
N TYR A 49 9.67 -4.77 7.41
CA TYR A 49 9.12 -5.87 8.22
C TYR A 49 10.03 -7.11 8.31
N TYR A 50 10.75 -7.47 7.24
CA TYR A 50 11.64 -8.65 7.23
C TYR A 50 13.06 -8.37 7.72
N LEU A 51 13.59 -7.14 7.56
CA LEU A 51 14.95 -6.76 8.00
C LEU A 51 14.99 -6.15 9.40
N ARG A 52 13.91 -5.50 9.87
CA ARG A 52 13.81 -4.96 11.23
C ARG A 52 12.41 -5.24 11.80
N ARG A 53 12.31 -6.20 12.71
CA ARG A 53 11.09 -6.56 13.47
C ARG A 53 10.43 -5.40 14.27
N ASN A 54 10.91 -4.16 14.17
CA ASN A 54 10.53 -3.02 15.02
C ASN A 54 9.25 -2.26 14.61
N ASP A 55 8.66 -2.52 13.44
CA ASP A 55 7.49 -1.73 12.99
C ASP A 55 6.19 -1.99 13.79
N ARG A 56 6.18 -3.00 14.66
CA ARG A 56 5.04 -3.30 15.55
C ARG A 56 4.85 -2.29 16.68
N VAL A 57 5.84 -1.43 16.97
CA VAL A 57 5.71 -0.42 18.04
C VAL A 57 4.87 0.78 17.59
N VAL A 58 4.75 1.03 16.28
CA VAL A 58 4.08 2.23 15.74
C VAL A 58 2.83 1.89 14.91
N HIS A 59 2.75 0.70 14.32
CA HIS A 59 1.60 0.29 13.49
C HIS A 59 0.86 -0.91 14.11
N TRP A 60 -0.45 -0.76 14.31
CA TRP A 60 -1.34 -1.87 14.68
C TRP A 60 -1.47 -2.91 13.57
N ARG A 61 -1.35 -2.48 12.31
CA ARG A 61 -1.56 -3.35 11.14
C ARG A 61 -0.85 -2.88 9.88
N THR A 62 -0.70 -3.81 8.95
CA THR A 62 -0.36 -3.53 7.55
C THR A 62 -1.60 -3.65 6.68
N ILE A 63 -1.71 -2.79 5.66
CA ILE A 63 -2.87 -2.73 4.78
C ILE A 63 -2.43 -3.15 3.38
N ASP A 64 -3.12 -4.14 2.81
CA ASP A 64 -3.00 -4.54 1.41
C ASP A 64 -4.25 -4.15 0.61
N ALA A 65 -4.22 -4.37 -0.71
CA ALA A 65 -5.25 -3.88 -1.62
C ALA A 65 -6.58 -4.60 -1.43
N TRP A 66 -6.53 -5.85 -0.97
CA TRP A 66 -7.69 -6.70 -0.73
C TRP A 66 -8.32 -6.37 0.62
N GLY A 67 -7.49 -6.24 1.66
CA GLY A 67 -7.89 -5.72 2.96
C GLY A 67 -8.58 -4.36 2.80
N MET A 68 -8.00 -3.45 2.02
CA MET A 68 -8.61 -2.14 1.72
C MET A 68 -10.01 -2.25 1.12
N ARG A 69 -10.16 -3.08 0.08
CA ARG A 69 -11.47 -3.33 -0.55
C ARG A 69 -12.47 -3.92 0.45
N ARG A 70 -12.01 -4.86 1.29
CA ARG A 70 -12.84 -5.49 2.32
C ARG A 70 -13.28 -4.49 3.38
N TRP A 71 -12.37 -3.71 3.96
CA TRP A 71 -12.70 -2.70 4.98
C TRP A 71 -13.67 -1.64 4.44
N LEU A 72 -13.50 -1.22 3.19
CA LEU A 72 -14.46 -0.31 2.55
C LEU A 72 -15.83 -0.97 2.35
N ALA A 73 -15.88 -2.19 1.83
CA ALA A 73 -17.13 -2.91 1.62
C ALA A 73 -17.86 -3.21 2.94
N ASP A 74 -17.14 -3.59 4.00
CA ASP A 74 -17.70 -3.79 5.35
C ASP A 74 -18.28 -2.50 5.93
N ALA A 75 -17.73 -1.33 5.56
CA ALA A 75 -18.28 -0.02 5.90
C ALA A 75 -19.39 0.46 4.94
N GLY A 76 -19.82 -0.35 3.97
CA GLY A 76 -20.82 0.03 2.97
C GLY A 76 -20.31 1.03 1.92
N LEU A 77 -19.00 1.11 1.70
CA LEU A 77 -18.35 1.99 0.74
C LEU A 77 -17.79 1.20 -0.45
N SER A 78 -17.98 1.71 -1.67
CA SER A 78 -17.43 1.08 -2.88
C SER A 78 -16.09 1.69 -3.25
N VAL A 79 -15.20 0.92 -3.86
CA VAL A 79 -13.95 1.44 -4.44
C VAL A 79 -14.23 1.90 -5.86
N GLU A 80 -14.20 3.21 -6.11
CA GLU A 80 -14.30 3.74 -7.48
C GLU A 80 -12.98 3.58 -8.22
N LYS A 81 -11.87 3.96 -7.57
CA LYS A 81 -10.56 3.96 -8.20
C LYS A 81 -9.43 3.83 -7.20
N MET A 82 -8.41 3.09 -7.58
CA MET A 82 -7.15 3.01 -6.86
C MET A 82 -6.05 3.59 -7.73
N TYR A 83 -5.29 4.51 -7.15
CA TYR A 83 -4.12 5.14 -7.73
C TYR A 83 -2.89 4.68 -6.97
N ALA A 84 -1.78 4.52 -7.69
CA ALA A 84 -0.50 4.14 -7.14
C ALA A 84 0.47 5.30 -7.42
N PRO A 85 0.46 6.36 -6.58
CA PRO A 85 1.32 7.52 -6.81
C PRO A 85 2.81 7.15 -6.80
N TYR A 86 3.18 6.09 -6.08
CA TYR A 86 4.56 5.63 -5.95
C TYR A 86 4.62 4.10 -5.92
N HIS A 87 5.37 3.51 -6.86
CA HIS A 87 5.77 2.11 -6.82
C HIS A 87 7.03 1.93 -5.96
N PHE A 88 7.93 2.91 -5.96
CA PHE A 88 9.16 2.93 -5.17
C PHE A 88 9.14 4.06 -4.11
N TYR A 89 9.50 3.73 -2.87
CA TYR A 89 9.67 4.71 -1.78
C TYR A 89 10.94 5.58 -1.93
N LEU A 90 11.85 5.21 -2.84
CA LEU A 90 13.16 5.83 -3.03
C LEU A 90 13.09 7.13 -3.84
N HIS A 91 12.24 8.04 -3.40
CA HIS A 91 12.40 9.46 -3.67
C HIS A 91 13.37 10.05 -2.66
N SER A 92 14.63 9.57 -2.65
CA SER A 92 15.67 10.46 -2.17
C SER A 92 15.78 11.57 -3.21
N LYS A 93 15.91 12.83 -2.76
CA LYS A 93 16.20 13.98 -3.64
C LYS A 93 17.47 13.80 -4.49
N LEU A 94 18.20 12.70 -4.29
CA LEU A 94 19.49 12.37 -4.90
C LEU A 94 19.38 11.57 -6.21
N SER A 95 18.24 10.92 -6.52
CA SER A 95 18.14 10.02 -7.68
C SER A 95 16.93 10.33 -8.56
N LYS A 96 17.14 11.14 -9.60
CA LYS A 96 16.17 11.31 -10.72
C LYS A 96 15.84 9.97 -11.41
N VAL A 97 16.71 8.96 -11.26
CA VAL A 97 16.55 7.63 -11.86
C VAL A 97 15.36 6.88 -11.26
N CYS A 98 15.22 6.87 -9.93
CA CYS A 98 14.11 6.18 -9.27
C CYS A 98 12.76 6.81 -9.63
N TYR A 99 12.69 8.14 -9.71
CA TYR A 99 11.49 8.83 -10.19
C TYR A 99 11.14 8.48 -11.63
N LYS A 100 12.12 8.53 -12.55
CA LYS A 100 11.91 8.18 -13.96
C LYS A 100 11.47 6.73 -14.12
N LEU A 101 12.06 5.82 -13.34
CA LEU A 101 11.65 4.42 -13.30
C LEU A 101 10.23 4.26 -12.77
N ASP A 102 9.86 4.98 -11.70
CA ASP A 102 8.51 4.96 -11.15
C ASP A 102 7.46 5.43 -12.18
N ARG A 103 7.73 6.55 -12.86
CA ARG A 103 6.88 7.07 -13.95
C ARG A 103 6.81 6.11 -15.14
N PHE A 104 7.89 5.41 -15.47
CA PHE A 104 7.90 4.39 -16.52
C PHE A 104 7.09 3.15 -16.12
N LEU A 105 7.11 2.76 -14.85
CA LEU A 105 6.36 1.61 -14.35
C LEU A 105 4.90 1.94 -14.01
N GLU A 106 4.55 3.22 -13.92
CA GLU A 106 3.17 3.69 -13.75
C GLU A 106 2.27 3.10 -14.86
N GLY A 107 1.29 2.30 -14.44
CA GLY A 107 0.36 1.63 -15.36
C GLY A 107 0.86 0.31 -15.95
N ARG A 108 2.15 -0.04 -15.80
CA ARG A 108 2.73 -1.32 -16.23
C ARG A 108 2.86 -2.34 -15.11
N VAL A 109 2.99 -1.86 -13.88
CA VAL A 109 3.08 -2.71 -12.69
C VAL A 109 1.70 -2.77 -12.01
N PRO A 110 1.27 -3.95 -11.52
CA PRO A 110 0.04 -4.05 -10.76
C PRO A 110 0.05 -3.09 -9.58
N LYS A 111 -0.96 -2.22 -9.49
CA LYS A 111 -1.08 -1.26 -8.38
C LYS A 111 -1.07 -1.96 -7.01
N ALA A 112 -1.51 -3.22 -6.96
CA ALA A 112 -1.45 -4.06 -5.77
C ALA A 112 -0.06 -4.23 -5.15
N VAL A 113 1.03 -3.96 -5.90
CA VAL A 113 2.42 -4.01 -5.39
C VAL A 113 3.07 -2.62 -5.27
N ALA A 114 2.32 -1.54 -5.48
CA ALA A 114 2.85 -0.19 -5.34
C ALA A 114 3.15 0.14 -3.86
N THR A 115 4.08 1.05 -3.59
CA THR A 115 4.46 1.41 -2.22
C THR A 115 3.37 2.17 -1.47
N GLN A 116 2.69 3.08 -2.15
CA GLN A 116 1.58 3.84 -1.58
C GLN A 116 0.38 3.83 -2.52
N TRP A 117 -0.79 3.99 -1.92
CA TRP A 117 -2.04 4.14 -2.65
C TRP A 117 -2.74 5.42 -2.29
N VAL A 118 -3.39 6.00 -3.29
CA VAL A 118 -4.55 6.85 -3.07
C VAL A 118 -5.77 6.06 -3.53
N VAL A 119 -6.66 5.75 -2.60
CA VAL A 119 -7.90 5.02 -2.88
C VAL A 119 -9.04 6.01 -2.81
N ARG A 120 -9.80 6.12 -3.90
CA ARG A 120 -11.04 6.88 -3.96
C ARG A 120 -12.20 5.92 -3.81
N GLY A 121 -12.90 6.03 -2.69
CA GLY A 121 -14.14 5.31 -2.43
C GLY A 121 -15.37 6.22 -2.52
N LYS A 122 -16.54 5.62 -2.66
CA LYS A 122 -17.84 6.31 -2.73
C LYS A 122 -18.83 5.64 -1.77
N LYS A 123 -19.63 6.45 -1.07
CA LYS A 123 -20.85 5.96 -0.44
C LYS A 123 -21.95 5.88 -1.49
N PRO A 124 -22.58 4.71 -1.70
CA PRO A 124 -23.68 4.57 -2.65
C PRO A 124 -24.73 5.67 -2.46
N ALA A 125 -25.29 6.17 -3.56
CA ALA A 125 -26.47 7.03 -3.49
C ALA A 125 -27.69 6.22 -3.01
N VAL A 126 -28.75 6.90 -2.60
CA VAL A 126 -30.00 6.24 -2.21
C VAL A 126 -30.52 5.43 -3.40
N GLY A 127 -30.76 4.14 -3.21
CA GLY A 127 -31.21 3.22 -4.27
C GLY A 127 -30.09 2.58 -5.10
N GLU A 128 -28.83 2.98 -4.93
CA GLU A 128 -27.70 2.25 -5.52
C GLU A 128 -27.41 0.97 -4.72
N PRO A 129 -27.02 -0.14 -5.39
CA PRO A 129 -26.69 -1.38 -4.71
C PRO A 129 -25.48 -1.21 -3.78
N LEU A 130 -25.53 -1.89 -2.63
CA LEU A 130 -24.40 -1.92 -1.72
C LEU A 130 -23.20 -2.62 -2.36
N PRO A 131 -21.97 -2.18 -2.05
CA PRO A 131 -20.77 -2.82 -2.55
C PRO A 131 -20.71 -4.28 -2.10
N GLN A 132 -20.41 -5.18 -3.04
CA GLN A 132 -20.22 -6.59 -2.72
C GLN A 132 -19.00 -6.77 -1.82
N LYS A 133 -19.17 -7.58 -0.77
CA LYS A 133 -18.10 -7.92 0.16
C LYS A 133 -17.12 -8.89 -0.50
N GLY A 134 -16.00 -8.33 -0.97
CA GLY A 134 -14.74 -9.04 -1.19
C GLY A 134 -14.72 -10.05 -2.34
N ARG A 135 -13.73 -9.89 -3.24
CA ARG A 135 -13.25 -10.95 -4.13
C ARG A 135 -11.99 -11.53 -3.52
N THR A 136 -11.93 -12.85 -3.38
CA THR A 136 -10.71 -13.59 -3.06
C THR A 136 -9.76 -13.54 -4.26
N LEU A 137 -8.46 -13.48 -3.99
CA LEU A 137 -7.44 -13.59 -5.02
C LEU A 137 -7.61 -14.91 -5.78
N THR A 138 -7.58 -14.83 -7.11
CA THR A 138 -7.50 -16.05 -7.92
C THR A 138 -6.09 -16.65 -7.80
N PRO A 139 -5.92 -17.98 -7.93
CA PRO A 139 -4.61 -18.62 -7.86
C PRO A 139 -3.55 -18.00 -8.80
N PRO A 140 -3.86 -17.59 -10.05
CA PRO A 140 -2.91 -16.89 -10.93
C PRO A 140 -2.46 -15.54 -10.37
N GLU A 141 -3.36 -14.77 -9.77
CA GLU A 141 -3.01 -13.47 -9.15
C GLU A 141 -2.09 -13.69 -7.94
N THR A 142 -2.36 -14.73 -7.15
CA THR A 142 -1.50 -15.13 -6.04
C THR A 142 -0.10 -15.52 -6.52
N LEU A 143 0.00 -16.34 -7.58
CA LEU A 143 1.28 -16.73 -8.17
C LEU A 143 2.04 -15.54 -8.75
N GLY A 144 1.34 -14.62 -9.42
CA GLY A 144 1.94 -13.38 -9.93
C GLY A 144 2.53 -12.51 -8.81
N LEU A 145 1.85 -12.41 -7.68
CA LEU A 145 2.37 -11.70 -6.50
C LEU A 145 3.60 -12.38 -5.92
N ILE A 146 3.58 -13.72 -5.81
CA ILE A 146 4.74 -14.49 -5.33
C ILE A 146 5.93 -14.27 -6.27
N PHE A 147 5.73 -14.38 -7.57
CA PHE A 147 6.79 -14.18 -8.57
C PHE A 147 7.39 -12.76 -8.50
N VAL A 148 6.52 -11.74 -8.46
CA VAL A 148 6.97 -10.35 -8.33
C VAL A 148 7.75 -10.15 -7.03
N ALA A 149 7.27 -10.68 -5.91
CA ALA A 149 7.99 -10.61 -4.63
C ALA A 149 9.36 -11.31 -4.69
N THR A 150 9.45 -12.46 -5.38
CA THR A 150 10.71 -13.20 -5.56
C THR A 150 11.71 -12.42 -6.41
N ILE A 151 11.29 -11.86 -7.56
CA ILE A 151 12.17 -11.03 -8.40
C ILE A 151 12.66 -9.80 -7.63
N GLN A 152 11.77 -9.17 -6.85
CA GLN A 152 12.13 -8.04 -6.00
C GLN A 152 13.20 -8.43 -4.98
N ALA A 153 13.11 -9.63 -4.40
CA ALA A 153 14.09 -10.12 -3.45
C ALA A 153 15.46 -10.40 -4.07
N LEU A 154 15.48 -11.01 -5.26
CA LEU A 154 16.71 -11.28 -5.99
C LEU A 154 17.41 -9.98 -6.41
N GLY A 155 16.68 -9.03 -6.99
CA GLY A 155 17.24 -7.75 -7.43
C GLY A 155 17.87 -6.93 -6.30
N LEU A 156 17.28 -6.98 -5.10
CA LEU A 156 17.83 -6.31 -3.92
C LEU A 156 19.03 -7.02 -3.31
N LYS A 157 19.07 -8.36 -3.31
CA LYS A 157 20.29 -9.07 -2.90
C LYS A 157 21.45 -8.77 -3.84
N ALA A 158 21.19 -8.68 -5.14
CA ALA A 158 22.18 -8.24 -6.10
C ALA A 158 22.65 -6.80 -5.83
N LEU A 159 21.72 -5.86 -5.55
CA LEU A 159 22.06 -4.48 -5.21
C LEU A 159 22.84 -4.37 -3.90
N GLU A 160 22.45 -5.09 -2.85
CA GLU A 160 23.14 -5.14 -1.56
C GLU A 160 24.57 -5.67 -1.72
N LEU A 161 24.73 -6.79 -2.44
CA LEU A 161 26.05 -7.34 -2.77
C LEU A 161 26.87 -6.31 -3.54
N GLY A 162 26.31 -5.68 -4.57
CA GLY A 162 26.99 -4.63 -5.34
C GLY A 162 27.43 -3.45 -4.48
N LEU A 163 26.58 -2.98 -3.56
CA LEU A 163 26.92 -1.90 -2.63
C LEU A 163 27.98 -2.32 -1.60
N ARG A 164 27.95 -3.56 -1.10
CA ARG A 164 28.99 -4.11 -0.22
C ARG A 164 30.33 -4.22 -0.93
N PHE A 165 30.34 -4.68 -2.19
CA PHE A 165 31.53 -4.69 -3.04
C PHE A 165 32.08 -3.27 -3.26
N LEU A 166 31.20 -2.31 -3.58
CA LEU A 166 31.60 -0.90 -3.77
C LEU A 166 32.11 -0.22 -2.49
N LYS A 167 31.65 -0.64 -1.30
CA LYS A 167 32.11 -0.13 0.00
C LYS A 167 33.31 -0.89 0.58
N GLY A 168 33.94 -1.79 -0.17
CA GLY A 168 35.12 -2.53 0.30
C GLY A 168 34.83 -3.56 1.39
N GLY A 169 33.61 -4.12 1.44
CA GLY A 169 33.30 -5.30 2.25
C GLY A 169 33.06 -5.09 3.75
N ARG A 170 33.01 -3.86 4.26
CA ARG A 170 32.70 -3.63 5.69
C ARG A 170 31.21 -3.74 6.00
N SER A 171 30.89 -4.55 7.01
CA SER A 171 29.55 -4.76 7.53
C SER A 171 29.03 -3.49 8.21
N VAL A 172 27.75 -3.16 8.00
CA VAL A 172 27.06 -2.05 8.69
C VAL A 172 27.00 -2.26 10.21
N SER A 173 27.29 -3.48 10.70
CA SER A 173 27.39 -3.79 12.14
C SER A 173 28.71 -3.35 12.80
N GLU A 174 29.68 -2.81 12.06
CA GLU A 174 30.99 -2.41 12.60
C GLU A 174 31.14 -0.89 12.82
N GLN A 175 30.05 -0.12 12.72
CA GLN A 175 30.06 1.35 12.86
C GLN A 175 29.19 1.89 14.02
N THR A 176 28.78 1.04 14.95
CA THR A 176 28.15 1.47 16.22
C THR A 176 28.98 1.04 17.41
#